data_AF-A0A536B2M6-F1
#
_entry.id   AF-A0A536B2M6-F1
#
_cell.length_a   1.000
_cell.length_b   1.000
_cell.length_c   1.000
_cell.angle_alpha   90.00
_cell.angle_beta   90.00
_cell.angle_gamma   90.00
#
_symmetry.space_group_name_H-M   'P 1'
#
loop_
_entity.id
_entity.type
_entity.pdbx_description
1 polymer ?
#
loop_
_entity_poly.entity_id
_entity_poly.type
_entity_poly.pdbx_seq_one_letter_code
_entity_poly.pdbx_strand_id
1 'polypeptide(L)'
;LRNNIKRAWWRSIVELRDDVVGIDAGIIMNPKVWVASGHVQNFTDPLVECKKCHQRFRADQVSGPRHEEDGGEFTEARQFNLMFKTFVGPAENTSTQVYLRPETAQGIFVNFANILNSTRMRPPFGIAQIGKAFRNEITPGNSIFRLREFEQMELEFFVPPADEMTWLDYWKEQRLNWYVALGIRREHLRLRQHDKDELAHYARGAFDVEYEFPFGWSELEGIAARGDFDLSAHQKASGKDLTFFDDIKRERYVPHVVEPSAGVDRTMLTLMIDAYHEEEVRGEQRVVLKLDRSVAPIQVAILPLSRKEPLTQLAQQVEHQLRPHFRTEYDDTQS
;
A
#
# COMPACT_ATOMS: atom_id res chain seq x y z
N LEU A 1 -11.56 -11.23 1.40
CA LEU A 1 -11.31 -9.90 2.01
C LEU A 1 -10.41 -9.02 1.14
N ARG A 2 -9.13 -9.37 0.92
CA ARG A 2 -8.16 -8.58 0.13
C ARG A 2 -8.69 -7.98 -1.18
N ASN A 3 -9.32 -8.80 -2.03
CA ASN A 3 -9.88 -8.32 -3.31
C ASN A 3 -11.01 -7.29 -3.13
N ASN A 4 -11.77 -7.35 -2.02
CA ASN A 4 -12.80 -6.36 -1.74
C ASN A 4 -12.19 -5.02 -1.33
N ILE A 5 -11.12 -5.04 -0.53
CA ILE A 5 -10.37 -3.84 -0.14
C ILE A 5 -9.83 -3.14 -1.40
N LYS A 6 -9.15 -3.90 -2.28
CA LYS A 6 -8.63 -3.36 -3.55
C LYS A 6 -9.73 -2.75 -4.42
N ARG A 7 -10.88 -3.42 -4.55
CA ARG A 7 -12.04 -2.89 -5.28
C ARG A 7 -12.63 -1.64 -4.63
N ALA A 8 -12.76 -1.61 -3.31
CA ALA A 8 -13.29 -0.46 -2.58
C ALA A 8 -12.36 0.75 -2.73
N TRP A 9 -11.05 0.53 -2.67
CA TRP A 9 -10.05 1.57 -2.92
C TRP A 9 -10.12 2.07 -4.36
N TRP A 10 -10.07 1.17 -5.34
CA TRP A 10 -10.13 1.51 -6.77
C TRP A 10 -11.39 2.28 -7.12
N ARG A 11 -12.53 1.86 -6.56
CA ARG A 11 -13.79 2.60 -6.71
C ARG A 11 -13.68 4.02 -6.16
N SER A 12 -13.14 4.20 -4.96
CA SER A 12 -13.04 5.51 -4.32
C SER A 12 -12.02 6.45 -4.96
N ILE A 13 -10.92 5.92 -5.47
CA ILE A 13 -9.78 6.69 -5.99
C ILE A 13 -9.85 6.86 -7.50
N VAL A 14 -10.43 5.92 -8.24
CA VAL A 14 -10.46 5.96 -9.70
C VAL A 14 -11.89 6.09 -10.22
N GLU A 15 -12.80 5.18 -9.88
CA GLU A 15 -14.13 5.13 -10.53
C GLU A 15 -15.08 6.27 -10.13
N LEU A 16 -14.95 6.79 -8.91
CA LEU A 16 -15.78 7.88 -8.37
C LEU A 16 -15.15 9.26 -8.54
N ARG A 17 -14.07 9.36 -9.34
CA ARG A 17 -13.31 10.59 -9.57
C ARG A 17 -13.15 10.84 -11.06
N ASP A 18 -13.28 12.11 -11.44
CA ASP A 18 -13.06 12.56 -12.83
C ASP A 18 -11.60 12.92 -13.11
N ASP A 19 -10.77 12.99 -12.06
CA ASP A 19 -9.41 13.53 -12.07
C ASP A 19 -8.33 12.46 -11.83
N VAL A 20 -8.66 11.16 -11.86
CA VAL A 20 -7.69 10.08 -11.66
C VAL A 20 -7.80 9.02 -12.74
N VAL A 21 -6.66 8.58 -13.27
CA VAL A 21 -6.59 7.46 -14.22
C VAL A 21 -5.83 6.28 -13.62
N GLY A 22 -6.18 5.07 -14.05
CA GLY A 22 -5.54 3.83 -13.57
C GLY A 22 -4.46 3.32 -14.51
N ILE A 23 -3.40 2.74 -13.95
CA ILE A 23 -2.39 1.98 -14.71
C ILE A 23 -2.01 0.66 -14.02
N ASP A 24 -1.33 -0.22 -14.77
CA ASP A 24 -0.63 -1.39 -14.25
C ASP A 24 0.74 -1.53 -14.94
N ALA A 25 1.79 -1.14 -14.23
CA ALA A 25 3.17 -1.18 -14.68
C ALA A 25 3.86 -2.50 -14.28
N GLY A 26 4.87 -2.88 -15.06
CA GLY A 26 5.66 -4.09 -14.78
C GLY A 26 6.39 -4.03 -13.43
N ILE A 27 6.53 -5.20 -12.79
CA ILE A 27 7.33 -5.37 -11.56
C ILE A 27 8.82 -5.22 -11.84
N ILE A 28 9.27 -5.81 -12.96
CA ILE A 28 10.66 -5.72 -13.42
C ILE A 28 10.74 -4.53 -14.39
N MET A 29 11.55 -3.55 -14.03
CA MET A 29 11.78 -2.34 -14.81
C MET A 29 13.26 -2.20 -15.16
N ASN A 30 13.57 -1.28 -16.09
CA ASN A 30 14.95 -0.96 -16.42
C ASN A 30 15.71 -0.51 -15.14
N PRO A 31 16.91 -1.03 -14.84
CA PRO A 31 17.66 -0.70 -13.63
C PRO A 31 17.89 0.81 -13.44
N LYS A 32 17.99 1.57 -14.53
CA LYS A 32 18.17 3.02 -14.50
C LYS A 32 17.03 3.75 -13.80
N VAL A 33 15.82 3.18 -13.76
CA VAL A 33 14.67 3.74 -13.03
C VAL A 33 15.01 3.85 -11.54
N TRP A 34 15.58 2.80 -10.96
CA TRP A 34 15.94 2.74 -9.53
C TRP A 34 17.21 3.53 -9.20
N VAL A 35 18.07 3.77 -10.19
CA VAL A 35 19.21 4.68 -10.05
C VAL A 35 18.72 6.12 -10.05
N ALA A 36 17.84 6.49 -10.98
CA ALA A 36 17.30 7.85 -11.09
C ALA A 36 16.54 8.26 -9.84
N SER A 37 15.69 7.37 -9.30
CA SER A 37 14.95 7.62 -8.05
C SER A 37 15.79 7.52 -6.77
N GLY A 38 17.08 7.19 -6.87
CA GLY A 38 17.97 7.08 -5.72
C GLY A 38 17.85 5.78 -4.91
N HIS A 39 16.91 4.88 -5.23
CA HIS A 39 16.69 3.63 -4.50
C HIS A 39 17.93 2.73 -4.44
N VAL A 40 18.75 2.70 -5.49
CA VAL A 40 19.99 1.91 -5.50
C VAL A 40 20.99 2.39 -4.44
N GLN A 41 20.99 3.68 -4.11
CA GLN A 41 21.94 4.29 -3.19
C GLN A 41 21.38 4.42 -1.77
N ASN A 42 20.11 4.83 -1.66
CA ASN A 42 19.55 5.34 -0.40
C ASN A 42 18.50 4.41 0.24
N PHE A 43 18.04 3.37 -0.45
CA PHE A 43 17.01 2.45 0.07
C PHE A 43 17.65 1.38 0.97
N THR A 44 18.20 1.80 2.11
CA THR A 44 19.01 0.96 3.00
C THR A 44 18.55 1.03 4.45
N ASP A 45 18.61 -0.11 5.15
CA ASP A 45 18.45 -0.17 6.60
C ASP A 45 19.80 -0.45 7.29
N PRO A 46 20.02 0.05 8.51
CA PRO A 46 21.20 -0.27 9.29
C PRO A 46 21.10 -1.72 9.80
N LEU A 47 22.00 -2.59 9.33
CA LEU A 47 22.05 -4.01 9.67
C LEU A 47 23.17 -4.31 10.65
N VAL A 48 22.84 -5.03 11.72
CA VAL A 48 23.79 -5.67 12.63
C VAL A 48 23.62 -7.19 12.59
N GLU A 49 24.70 -7.92 12.85
CA GLU A 49 24.71 -9.38 12.95
C GLU A 49 25.20 -9.79 14.34
N CYS A 50 24.50 -10.73 15.00
CA CYS A 50 25.00 -11.31 16.24
C CYS A 50 26.21 -12.21 15.93
N LYS A 51 27.37 -11.93 16.53
CA LYS A 51 28.61 -12.69 16.30
C LYS A 51 28.54 -14.15 16.79
N LYS A 52 27.52 -14.52 17.55
CA LYS A 52 27.34 -15.86 18.14
C LYS A 52 26.36 -16.72 17.35
N CYS A 53 25.14 -16.24 17.11
CA CYS A 53 24.12 -16.99 16.38
C CYS A 53 24.01 -16.63 14.88
N HIS A 54 24.74 -15.61 14.41
CA HIS A 54 24.71 -15.09 13.04
C HIS A 54 23.34 -14.60 12.54
N GLN A 55 22.38 -14.41 13.46
CA GLN A 55 21.11 -13.77 13.13
C GLN A 55 21.32 -12.28 12.87
N ARG A 56 20.54 -11.75 11.94
CA ARG A 56 20.62 -10.36 11.47
C ARG A 56 19.44 -9.58 11.98
N PHE A 57 19.72 -8.37 12.43
CA PHE A 57 18.74 -7.48 13.02
C PHE A 57 18.92 -6.07 12.45
N ARG A 58 17.83 -5.31 12.52
CA ARG A 58 17.87 -3.87 12.33
C ARG A 58 18.50 -3.21 13.56
N ALA A 59 19.53 -2.39 13.33
CA ALA A 59 20.32 -1.78 14.41
C ALA A 59 19.47 -0.83 15.28
N ASP A 60 18.46 -0.21 14.69
CA ASP A 60 17.50 0.67 15.36
C ASP A 60 16.41 -0.09 16.14
N GLN A 61 16.38 -1.42 16.04
CA GLN A 61 15.35 -2.27 16.67
C GLN A 61 15.91 -3.20 17.75
N VAL A 62 17.22 -3.15 18.02
CA VAL A 62 17.85 -3.94 19.07
C VAL A 62 18.23 -3.06 20.25
N SER A 63 18.10 -3.59 21.47
CA SER A 63 18.47 -2.86 22.68
C SER A 63 19.94 -3.13 23.06
N GLY A 64 20.78 -2.09 22.94
CA GLY A 64 22.18 -2.18 23.33
C GLY A 64 23.07 -3.02 22.39
N PRO A 65 24.33 -3.31 22.80
CA PRO A 65 25.34 -3.90 21.93
C PRO A 65 25.31 -5.43 21.85
N ARG A 66 24.35 -6.10 22.51
CA ARG A 66 24.30 -7.56 22.64
C ARG A 66 22.93 -8.11 22.34
N HIS A 67 22.90 -9.29 21.74
CA HIS A 67 21.69 -10.03 21.46
C HIS A 67 21.05 -10.54 22.75
N GLU A 68 19.76 -10.23 22.93
CA GLU A 68 19.03 -10.48 24.18
C GLU A 68 18.93 -11.98 24.51
N GLU A 69 18.79 -12.85 23.51
CA GLU A 69 18.56 -14.28 23.74
C GLU A 69 19.85 -15.04 24.11
N ASP A 70 21.00 -14.69 23.51
CA ASP A 70 22.23 -15.49 23.64
C ASP A 70 23.44 -14.71 24.16
N GLY A 71 23.29 -13.40 24.42
CA GLY A 71 24.33 -12.51 24.92
C GLY A 71 25.46 -12.22 23.93
N GLY A 72 25.33 -12.63 22.66
CA GLY A 72 26.34 -12.42 21.64
C GLY A 72 26.48 -10.94 21.26
N GLU A 73 27.71 -10.46 21.09
CA GLU A 73 27.96 -9.07 20.66
C GLU A 73 27.56 -8.86 19.20
N PHE A 74 26.96 -7.71 18.92
CA PHE A 74 26.64 -7.32 17.56
C PHE A 74 27.90 -6.87 16.80
N THR A 75 27.88 -7.03 15.47
CA THR A 75 28.84 -6.38 14.56
C THR A 75 28.62 -4.88 14.51
N GLU A 76 29.57 -4.14 13.93
CA GLU A 76 29.30 -2.75 13.53
C GLU A 76 28.14 -2.70 12.53
N ALA A 77 27.33 -1.64 12.65
CA ALA A 77 26.19 -1.43 11.78
C ALA A 77 26.67 -1.13 10.34
N ARG A 78 26.10 -1.83 9.36
CA ARG A 78 26.35 -1.59 7.93
C ARG A 78 25.04 -1.29 7.22
N GLN A 79 25.08 -0.42 6.21
CA GLN A 79 23.90 -0.13 5.40
C GLN A 79 23.58 -1.32 4.48
N PHE A 80 22.37 -1.85 4.58
CA PHE A 80 21.89 -2.97 3.79
C PHE A 80 20.76 -2.52 2.85
N ASN A 81 20.99 -2.60 1.54
CA ASN A 81 19.98 -2.22 0.56
C ASN A 81 18.82 -3.22 0.53
N LEU A 82 17.60 -2.69 0.68
CA LEU A 82 16.38 -3.47 0.80
C LEU A 82 15.78 -3.89 -0.55
N MET A 83 16.35 -3.52 -1.70
CA MET A 83 15.83 -3.98 -2.97
C MET A 83 16.24 -5.44 -3.26
N PHE A 84 15.29 -6.25 -3.70
CA PHE A 84 15.59 -7.55 -4.27
C PHE A 84 16.28 -7.39 -5.63
N LYS A 85 17.43 -8.05 -5.76
CA LYS A 85 18.20 -8.12 -7.00
C LYS A 85 17.94 -9.46 -7.68
N THR A 86 17.76 -9.42 -8.99
CA THR A 86 17.73 -10.62 -9.84
C THR A 86 18.39 -10.30 -11.18
N PHE A 87 18.45 -11.25 -12.10
CA PHE A 87 19.05 -11.06 -13.41
C PHE A 87 18.08 -11.49 -14.52
N VAL A 88 18.01 -10.69 -15.58
CA VAL A 88 17.25 -11.00 -16.79
C VAL A 88 18.24 -11.29 -17.93
N GLY A 89 18.11 -12.45 -18.55
CA GLY A 89 18.93 -12.86 -19.69
C GLY A 89 18.98 -14.38 -19.84
N PRO A 90 19.30 -14.89 -21.04
CA PRO A 90 19.27 -16.33 -21.33
C PRO A 90 20.47 -17.11 -20.74
N ALA A 91 21.54 -16.44 -20.32
CA ALA A 91 22.71 -17.08 -19.71
C ALA A 91 23.31 -16.19 -18.61
N GLU A 92 23.89 -16.80 -17.56
CA GLU A 92 24.46 -16.08 -16.40
C GLU A 92 25.47 -14.99 -16.80
N ASN A 93 26.30 -15.26 -17.82
CA ASN A 93 27.36 -14.34 -18.28
C ASN A 93 26.86 -13.19 -19.17
N THR A 94 25.62 -13.23 -19.64
CA THR A 94 24.97 -12.14 -20.42
C THR A 94 23.79 -11.54 -19.68
N SER A 95 23.63 -11.92 -18.41
CA SER A 95 22.49 -11.54 -17.59
C SER A 95 22.62 -10.08 -17.13
N THR A 96 21.55 -9.31 -17.33
CA THR A 96 21.48 -7.92 -16.87
C THR A 96 20.87 -7.90 -15.49
N GLN A 97 21.60 -7.35 -14.51
CA GLN A 97 21.06 -7.16 -13.16
C GLN A 97 19.83 -6.25 -13.22
N VAL A 98 18.73 -6.70 -12.64
CA VAL A 98 17.47 -5.97 -12.49
C VAL A 98 16.99 -6.07 -11.04
N TYR A 99 15.92 -5.33 -10.74
CA TYR A 99 15.36 -5.28 -9.40
C TYR A 99 13.88 -5.61 -9.45
N LEU A 100 13.37 -6.25 -8.39
CA LEU A 100 11.94 -6.25 -8.12
C LEU A 100 11.61 -4.92 -7.44
N ARG A 101 10.57 -4.24 -7.92
CA ARG A 101 10.21 -2.91 -7.43
C ARG A 101 9.92 -2.89 -5.92
N PRO A 102 10.51 -1.95 -5.15
CA PRO A 102 10.24 -1.79 -3.71
C PRO A 102 9.00 -0.96 -3.38
N GLU A 103 8.45 -0.29 -4.40
CA GLU A 103 7.24 0.52 -4.41
C GLU A 103 6.64 0.49 -5.82
N THR A 104 5.41 0.97 -5.99
CA THR A 104 4.72 0.98 -7.29
C THR A 104 4.78 2.35 -7.99
N ALA A 105 4.98 3.44 -7.23
CA ALA A 105 5.12 4.84 -7.66
C ALA A 105 6.01 5.05 -8.88
N GLN A 106 7.19 4.41 -8.93
CA GLN A 106 8.13 4.58 -10.05
C GLN A 106 7.54 4.16 -11.41
N GLY A 107 6.61 3.19 -11.42
CA GLY A 107 5.87 2.80 -12.64
C GLY A 107 4.98 3.92 -13.18
N ILE A 108 4.46 4.76 -12.28
CA ILE A 108 3.63 5.92 -12.59
C ILE A 108 4.50 7.04 -13.16
N PHE A 109 5.60 7.40 -12.48
CA PHE A 109 6.47 8.49 -12.92
C PHE A 109 7.07 8.27 -14.31
N VAL A 110 7.55 7.06 -14.62
CA VAL A 110 8.12 6.78 -15.96
C VAL A 110 7.07 6.79 -17.08
N ASN A 111 5.79 6.67 -16.74
CA ASN A 111 4.67 6.73 -17.68
C ASN A 111 3.94 8.07 -17.68
N PHE A 112 4.37 9.05 -16.86
CA PHE A 112 3.72 10.35 -16.75
C PHE A 112 3.44 11.01 -18.11
N ALA A 113 4.47 11.12 -18.96
CA ALA A 113 4.31 11.73 -20.29
C ALA A 113 3.40 10.90 -21.22
N ASN A 114 3.47 9.57 -21.14
CA ASN A 114 2.60 8.71 -21.95
C ASN A 114 1.14 8.92 -21.57
N ILE A 115 0.85 9.01 -20.27
CA ILE A 115 -0.50 9.20 -19.75
C ILE A 115 -0.99 10.61 -20.06
N LEU A 116 -0.17 11.64 -19.83
CA LEU A 116 -0.52 13.02 -20.17
C LEU A 116 -0.84 13.18 -21.67
N ASN A 117 -0.11 12.50 -22.55
CA ASN A 117 -0.33 12.57 -24.00
C ASN A 117 -1.51 11.72 -24.50
N SER A 118 -1.79 10.60 -23.85
CA SER A 118 -2.87 9.68 -24.24
C SER A 118 -4.21 9.99 -23.57
N THR A 119 -4.18 10.77 -22.49
CA THR A 119 -5.36 11.29 -21.80
C THR A 119 -5.53 12.77 -22.10
N ARG A 120 -6.65 13.35 -21.67
CA ARG A 120 -6.87 14.81 -21.70
C ARG A 120 -6.73 15.43 -20.31
N MET A 121 -6.06 14.72 -19.39
CA MET A 121 -5.89 15.19 -18.03
C MET A 121 -4.97 16.40 -17.98
N ARG A 122 -5.20 17.26 -16.99
CA ARG A 122 -4.42 18.46 -16.70
C ARG A 122 -4.25 18.55 -15.19
N PRO A 123 -3.07 18.92 -14.66
CA PRO A 123 -2.93 19.18 -13.23
C PRO A 123 -3.98 20.20 -12.75
N PRO A 124 -4.67 19.94 -11.62
CA PRO A 124 -4.52 18.77 -10.74
C PRO A 124 -5.15 17.49 -11.32
N PHE A 125 -4.38 16.40 -11.38
CA PHE A 125 -4.88 15.06 -11.73
C PHE A 125 -4.01 13.96 -11.12
N GLY A 126 -4.54 12.76 -10.98
CA GLY A 126 -3.86 11.61 -10.40
C GLY A 126 -3.65 10.44 -11.35
N ILE A 127 -2.65 9.64 -11.04
CA ILE A 127 -2.46 8.32 -11.62
C ILE A 127 -2.39 7.32 -10.47
N ALA A 128 -3.27 6.32 -10.50
CA ALA A 128 -3.40 5.32 -9.46
C ALA A 128 -2.94 3.94 -9.95
N GLN A 129 -2.37 3.17 -9.03
CA GLN A 129 -1.95 1.80 -9.28
C GLN A 129 -2.16 0.94 -8.03
N ILE A 130 -2.57 -0.31 -8.26
CA ILE A 130 -2.53 -1.36 -7.24
C ILE A 130 -1.59 -2.44 -7.74
N GLY A 131 -0.63 -2.86 -6.92
CA GLY A 131 0.26 -3.93 -7.33
C GLY A 131 1.22 -4.41 -6.26
N LYS A 132 1.96 -5.46 -6.59
CA LYS A 132 2.97 -6.04 -5.70
C LYS A 132 4.20 -5.14 -5.59
N ALA A 133 4.79 -5.11 -4.41
CA ALA A 133 6.09 -4.52 -4.11
C ALA A 133 6.90 -5.47 -3.22
N PHE A 134 8.22 -5.32 -3.27
CA PHE A 134 9.16 -6.24 -2.66
C PHE A 134 10.23 -5.50 -1.86
N ARG A 135 10.30 -5.75 -0.55
CA ARG A 135 11.33 -5.19 0.33
C ARG A 135 12.06 -6.33 1.02
N ASN A 136 13.38 -6.37 0.92
CA ASN A 136 14.24 -7.41 1.47
C ASN A 136 14.45 -7.18 2.97
N GLU A 137 13.34 -7.18 3.71
CA GLU A 137 13.25 -6.90 5.14
C GLU A 137 14.19 -7.79 5.95
N ILE A 138 14.96 -7.15 6.84
CA ILE A 138 16.00 -7.82 7.64
C ILE A 138 15.32 -8.75 8.65
N THR A 139 14.31 -8.23 9.35
CA THR A 139 13.57 -8.95 10.39
C THR A 139 12.07 -8.82 10.13
N PRO A 140 11.47 -9.75 9.37
CA PRO A 140 10.02 -9.88 9.28
C PRO A 140 9.42 -10.09 10.67
N GLY A 141 8.22 -9.55 10.92
CA GLY A 141 7.61 -9.57 12.24
C GLY A 141 6.13 -9.17 12.24
N ASN A 142 5.47 -9.40 13.37
CA ASN A 142 4.04 -9.09 13.60
C ASN A 142 3.12 -9.68 12.51
N SER A 143 3.30 -10.98 12.21
CA SER A 143 2.51 -11.70 11.20
C SER A 143 2.59 -11.03 9.81
N ILE A 144 1.47 -10.65 9.20
CA ILE A 144 1.41 -10.02 7.88
C ILE A 144 1.74 -8.51 7.88
N PHE A 145 2.14 -7.95 9.03
CA PHE A 145 2.43 -6.52 9.14
C PHE A 145 3.76 -6.12 8.47
N ARG A 146 4.80 -6.96 8.58
CA ARG A 146 6.10 -6.78 7.92
C ARG A 146 6.41 -7.97 7.01
N LEU A 147 6.12 -7.80 5.72
CA LEU A 147 6.31 -8.80 4.68
C LEU A 147 7.43 -8.39 3.73
N ARG A 148 8.04 -9.38 3.08
CA ARG A 148 8.99 -9.16 1.98
C ARG A 148 8.34 -8.97 0.62
N GLU A 149 7.12 -9.47 0.48
CA GLU A 149 6.25 -9.31 -0.67
C GLU A 149 4.87 -8.91 -0.15
N PHE A 150 4.35 -7.78 -0.63
CA PHE A 150 3.07 -7.23 -0.23
C PHE A 150 2.42 -6.48 -1.40
N GLU A 151 1.14 -6.14 -1.28
CA GLU A 151 0.45 -5.29 -2.26
C GLU A 151 0.27 -3.87 -1.71
N GLN A 152 0.52 -2.88 -2.55
CA GLN A 152 0.27 -1.47 -2.26
C GLN A 152 -0.82 -0.92 -3.17
N MET A 153 -1.50 0.11 -2.68
CA MET A 153 -2.43 0.94 -3.43
C MET A 153 -1.89 2.37 -3.36
N GLU A 154 -1.30 2.84 -4.45
CA GLU A 154 -0.61 4.13 -4.51
C GLU A 154 -1.29 5.04 -5.54
N LEU A 155 -1.35 6.32 -5.21
CA LEU A 155 -1.82 7.39 -6.06
C LEU A 155 -0.73 8.45 -6.14
N GLU A 156 -0.28 8.79 -7.35
CA GLU A 156 0.52 10.00 -7.56
C GLU A 156 -0.40 11.11 -8.06
N PHE A 157 -0.67 12.11 -7.22
CA PHE A 157 -1.53 13.24 -7.57
C PHE A 157 -0.68 14.45 -7.99
N PHE A 158 -0.62 14.70 -9.30
CA PHE A 158 0.16 15.74 -9.94
C PHE A 158 -0.56 17.08 -9.87
N VAL A 159 0.08 18.08 -9.28
CA VAL A 159 -0.53 19.38 -8.96
C VAL A 159 0.36 20.55 -9.38
N PRO A 160 -0.21 21.73 -9.64
CA PRO A 160 0.59 22.95 -9.73
C PRO A 160 1.40 23.18 -8.44
N PRO A 161 2.66 23.67 -8.52
CA PRO A 161 3.54 23.81 -7.35
C PRO A 161 2.96 24.61 -6.18
N ALA A 162 2.14 25.62 -6.50
CA ALA A 162 1.50 26.50 -5.53
C ALA A 162 0.37 25.82 -4.73
N ASP A 163 -0.20 24.74 -5.27
CA ASP A 163 -1.40 24.09 -4.71
C ASP A 163 -1.06 22.82 -3.90
N GLU A 164 0.21 22.39 -3.87
CA GLU A 164 0.60 21.10 -3.28
C GLU A 164 0.15 20.93 -1.83
N MET A 165 0.36 21.93 -0.98
CA MET A 165 -0.02 21.82 0.44
C MET A 165 -1.55 21.79 0.63
N THR A 166 -2.30 22.48 -0.22
CA THR A 166 -3.76 22.40 -0.25
C THR A 166 -4.23 20.99 -0.59
N TRP A 167 -3.56 20.35 -1.56
CA TRP A 167 -3.85 18.97 -1.94
C TRP A 167 -3.37 17.95 -0.90
N LEU A 168 -2.28 18.22 -0.18
CA LEU A 168 -1.86 17.41 0.96
C LEU A 168 -2.92 17.41 2.06
N ASP A 169 -3.45 18.58 2.41
CA ASP A 169 -4.51 18.72 3.39
C ASP A 169 -5.81 18.06 2.94
N TYR A 170 -6.15 18.16 1.66
CA TYR A 170 -7.29 17.43 1.10
C TYR A 170 -7.08 15.91 1.22
N TRP A 171 -5.95 15.40 0.74
CA TRP A 171 -5.73 13.96 0.66
C TRP A 171 -5.63 13.30 2.03
N LYS A 172 -4.92 13.88 3.01
CA LYS A 172 -4.83 13.27 4.35
C LYS A 172 -6.21 13.05 4.99
N GLU A 173 -7.12 14.02 4.84
CA GLU A 173 -8.49 13.92 5.37
C GLU A 173 -9.32 12.91 4.56
N GLN A 174 -9.24 12.94 3.22
CA GLN A 174 -9.93 11.97 2.37
C GLN A 174 -9.51 10.54 2.66
N ARG A 175 -8.22 10.30 2.85
CA ARG A 175 -7.68 8.98 3.12
C ARG A 175 -8.07 8.48 4.51
N LEU A 176 -7.99 9.32 5.55
CA LEU A 176 -8.51 8.98 6.87
C LEU A 176 -10.00 8.60 6.82
N ASN A 177 -10.81 9.42 6.13
CA ASN A 177 -12.26 9.17 6.00
C ASN A 177 -12.58 7.89 5.22
N TRP A 178 -11.73 7.49 4.27
CA TRP A 178 -11.88 6.22 3.57
C TRP A 178 -11.80 5.03 4.52
N TYR A 179 -10.83 5.01 5.45
CA TYR A 179 -10.72 3.95 6.46
C TYR A 179 -11.93 3.90 7.39
N VAL A 180 -12.44 5.06 7.82
CA VAL A 180 -13.68 5.15 8.61
C VAL A 180 -14.88 4.60 7.82
N ALA A 181 -14.96 4.90 6.53
CA ALA A 181 -16.02 4.40 5.66
C ALA A 181 -15.96 2.88 5.42
N LEU A 182 -14.82 2.22 5.67
CA LEU A 182 -14.69 0.76 5.69
C LEU A 182 -15.17 0.12 7.00
N GLY A 183 -15.68 0.91 7.93
CA GLY A 183 -16.18 0.45 9.22
C GLY A 183 -15.12 0.38 10.32
N ILE A 184 -13.91 0.93 10.10
CA ILE A 184 -12.90 1.03 11.15
C ILE A 184 -13.31 2.13 12.13
N ARG A 185 -13.27 1.80 13.42
CA ARG A 185 -13.58 2.72 14.52
C ARG A 185 -12.67 3.95 14.51
N ARG A 186 -13.27 5.14 14.59
CA ARG A 186 -12.56 6.42 14.46
C ARG A 186 -11.58 6.66 15.61
N GLU A 187 -11.89 6.15 16.79
CA GLU A 187 -11.08 6.22 18.00
C GLU A 187 -9.77 5.45 17.90
N HIS A 188 -9.71 4.42 17.05
CA HIS A 188 -8.50 3.65 16.79
C HIS A 188 -7.68 4.18 15.63
N LEU A 189 -8.12 5.27 14.99
CA LEU A 189 -7.43 5.91 13.87
C LEU A 189 -6.91 7.29 14.27
N ARG A 190 -5.72 7.65 13.77
CA ARG A 190 -5.21 9.03 13.88
C ARG A 190 -4.45 9.44 12.63
N LEU A 191 -4.36 10.76 12.44
CA LEU A 191 -3.41 11.37 11.52
C LEU A 191 -2.19 11.79 12.33
N ARG A 192 -1.04 11.21 12.05
CA ARG A 192 0.25 11.59 12.66
C ARG A 192 1.06 12.39 11.65
N GLN A 193 1.41 13.63 12.00
CA GLN A 193 2.34 14.40 11.18
C GLN A 193 3.77 13.91 11.42
N HIS A 194 4.56 13.79 10.36
CA HIS A 194 5.99 13.47 10.47
C HIS A 194 6.75 14.65 11.10
N ASP A 195 7.69 14.33 11.98
CA ASP A 195 8.63 15.31 12.50
C ASP A 195 9.68 15.69 11.42
N LYS A 196 10.38 16.81 11.61
CA LYS A 196 11.31 17.36 10.60
C LYS A 196 12.46 16.41 10.24
N ASP A 197 12.87 15.58 11.18
CA ASP A 197 13.92 14.56 11.07
C ASP A 197 13.41 13.23 10.49
N GLU A 198 12.10 13.02 10.44
CA GLU A 198 11.47 11.84 9.81
C GLU A 198 11.14 12.08 8.33
N LEU A 199 10.99 13.35 7.91
CA LEU A 199 10.68 13.70 6.54
C LEU A 199 11.77 13.16 5.59
N ALA A 200 11.33 12.44 4.55
CA ALA A 200 12.20 12.11 3.44
C ALA A 200 12.83 13.39 2.86
N HIS A 201 14.06 13.30 2.38
CA HIS A 201 14.84 14.46 1.90
C HIS A 201 14.16 15.32 0.81
N TYR A 202 13.13 14.80 0.15
CA TYR A 202 12.31 15.49 -0.85
C TYR A 202 10.94 15.97 -0.33
N ALA A 203 10.48 15.51 0.83
CA ALA A 203 9.13 15.77 1.31
C ALA A 203 9.00 17.15 1.97
N ARG A 204 8.03 17.96 1.52
CA ARG A 204 7.71 19.28 2.13
C ARG A 204 6.75 19.14 3.31
N GLY A 205 6.05 18.02 3.39
CA GLY A 205 5.20 17.62 4.50
C GLY A 205 4.69 16.20 4.29
N ALA A 206 4.48 15.45 5.37
CA ALA A 206 3.95 14.10 5.31
C ALA A 206 3.09 13.82 6.54
N PHE A 207 2.06 12.99 6.33
CA PHE A 207 1.16 12.51 7.35
C PHE A 207 0.96 11.01 7.20
N ASP A 208 0.92 10.28 8.30
CA ASP A 208 0.50 8.89 8.32
C ASP A 208 -0.92 8.78 8.85
N VAL A 209 -1.75 7.99 8.17
CA VAL A 209 -2.91 7.37 8.81
C VAL A 209 -2.39 6.18 9.61
N GLU A 210 -2.54 6.24 10.93
CA GLU A 210 -2.12 5.18 11.84
C GLU A 210 -3.32 4.52 12.51
N TYR A 211 -3.14 3.24 12.85
CA TYR A 211 -4.09 2.45 13.62
C TYR A 211 -3.45 1.95 14.92
N GLU A 212 -4.25 1.90 15.98
CA GLU A 212 -3.85 1.35 17.29
C GLU A 212 -3.95 -0.19 17.27
N PHE A 213 -2.86 -0.84 16.85
CA PHE A 213 -2.76 -2.30 16.90
C PHE A 213 -2.57 -2.79 18.35
N PRO A 214 -2.78 -4.10 18.62
CA PRO A 214 -2.44 -4.70 19.92
C PRO A 214 -0.96 -4.54 20.32
N PHE A 215 -0.08 -4.25 19.36
CA PHE A 215 1.34 -3.97 19.55
C PHE A 215 1.69 -2.47 19.50
N GLY A 216 0.69 -1.58 19.49
CA GLY A 216 0.85 -0.12 19.49
C GLY A 216 0.43 0.56 18.19
N TRP A 217 0.59 1.88 18.15
CA TRP A 217 0.28 2.70 16.97
C TRP A 217 1.23 2.35 15.82
N SER A 218 0.69 2.12 14.64
CA SER A 218 1.49 1.91 13.44
C SER A 218 0.77 2.35 12.16
N GLU A 219 1.57 2.71 11.17
CA GLU A 219 1.16 3.25 9.87
C GLU A 219 0.37 2.25 9.00
N LEU A 220 -0.75 2.72 8.43
CA LEU A 220 -1.54 2.05 7.38
C LEU A 220 -1.28 2.63 6.00
N GLU A 221 -1.17 3.96 5.93
CA GLU A 221 -1.02 4.74 4.70
C GLU A 221 -0.26 6.02 4.98
N GLY A 222 0.79 6.26 4.19
CA GLY A 222 1.52 7.52 4.16
C GLY A 222 0.93 8.47 3.12
N ILE A 223 0.80 9.75 3.46
CA ILE A 223 0.38 10.82 2.56
C ILE A 223 1.49 11.87 2.53
N ALA A 224 2.26 11.92 1.44
CA ALA A 224 3.46 12.74 1.32
C ALA A 224 3.36 13.79 0.21
N ALA A 225 3.77 15.01 0.50
CA ALA A 225 4.00 16.07 -0.47
C ALA A 225 5.45 16.03 -0.93
N ARG A 226 5.72 15.46 -2.11
CA ARG A 226 7.05 15.04 -2.58
C ARG A 226 7.80 16.10 -3.40
N GLY A 227 7.23 17.29 -3.57
CA GLY A 227 7.83 18.29 -4.44
C GLY A 227 7.78 17.86 -5.90
N ASP A 228 8.76 18.31 -6.68
CA ASP A 228 8.99 17.92 -8.07
C ASP A 228 10.05 16.80 -8.20
N PHE A 229 10.52 16.24 -7.08
CA PHE A 229 11.70 15.37 -7.02
C PHE A 229 11.66 14.23 -8.03
N ASP A 230 10.58 13.45 -8.04
CA ASP A 230 10.47 12.24 -8.85
C ASP A 230 10.52 12.54 -10.36
N LEU A 231 9.73 13.51 -10.82
CA LEU A 231 9.72 13.92 -12.23
C LEU A 231 11.04 14.58 -12.62
N SER A 232 11.61 15.45 -11.77
CA SER A 232 12.90 16.10 -12.02
C SER A 232 14.04 15.09 -12.11
N ALA A 233 14.04 14.06 -11.25
CA ALA A 233 15.03 12.99 -11.26
C ALA A 233 14.97 12.16 -12.56
N HIS A 234 13.77 11.72 -12.97
CA HIS A 234 13.58 10.96 -14.21
C HIS A 234 13.82 11.80 -15.46
N GLN A 235 13.42 13.06 -15.47
CA GLN A 235 13.71 13.99 -16.56
C GLN A 235 15.23 14.15 -16.76
N LYS A 236 15.97 14.39 -15.67
CA LYS A 236 17.43 14.51 -15.71
C LYS A 236 18.11 13.23 -16.20
N ALA A 237 17.66 12.07 -15.72
CA ALA A 237 18.27 10.79 -16.07
C ALA A 237 17.94 10.32 -17.50
N SER A 238 16.75 10.64 -18.01
CA SER A 238 16.28 10.20 -19.33
C SER A 238 16.51 11.21 -20.45
N GLY A 239 16.67 12.50 -20.13
CA GLY A 239 16.69 13.60 -21.10
C GLY A 239 15.33 13.90 -21.75
N LYS A 240 14.24 13.30 -21.26
CA LYS A 240 12.87 13.56 -21.73
C LYS A 240 12.23 14.68 -20.93
N ASP A 241 11.58 15.61 -21.63
CA ASP A 241 10.81 16.67 -21.00
C ASP A 241 9.56 16.09 -20.31
N LEU A 242 9.52 16.22 -18.98
CA LEU A 242 8.41 15.84 -18.12
C LEU A 242 7.71 17.08 -17.52
N THR A 243 7.98 18.27 -18.06
CA THR A 243 7.25 19.48 -17.69
C THR A 243 5.84 19.49 -18.27
N PHE A 244 4.93 20.19 -17.59
CA PHE A 244 3.60 20.51 -18.06
C PHE A 244 3.56 21.97 -18.52
N PHE A 245 2.89 22.25 -19.64
CA PHE A 245 2.61 23.61 -20.09
C PHE A 245 1.14 23.93 -19.85
N ASP A 246 0.88 24.85 -18.93
CA ASP A 246 -0.46 25.40 -18.69
C ASP A 246 -0.73 26.51 -19.71
N ASP A 247 -1.61 26.24 -20.68
CA ASP A 247 -1.99 27.19 -21.72
C ASP A 247 -2.84 28.36 -21.20
N ILE A 248 -3.52 28.20 -20.05
CA ILE A 248 -4.35 29.24 -19.43
C ILE A 248 -3.44 30.27 -18.75
N LYS A 249 -2.49 29.80 -17.95
CA LYS A 249 -1.51 30.63 -17.25
C LYS A 249 -0.31 31.00 -18.12
N ARG A 250 -0.14 30.32 -19.26
CA ARG A 250 1.01 30.42 -20.18
C ARG A 250 2.35 30.19 -19.49
N GLU A 251 2.40 29.20 -18.62
CA GLU A 251 3.59 28.84 -17.85
C GLU A 251 3.96 27.37 -18.04
N ARG A 252 5.25 27.08 -17.90
CA ARG A 252 5.79 25.72 -17.94
C ARG A 252 6.42 25.41 -16.59
N TYR A 253 6.07 24.26 -16.01
CA TYR A 253 6.58 23.82 -14.72
C TYR A 253 6.69 22.29 -14.66
N VAL A 254 7.48 21.78 -13.72
CA VAL A 254 7.44 20.36 -13.35
C VAL A 254 6.32 20.21 -12.31
N PRO A 255 5.27 19.41 -12.56
CA PRO A 255 4.22 19.20 -11.58
C PRO A 255 4.78 18.67 -10.26
N HIS A 256 4.23 19.18 -9.17
CA HIS A 256 4.48 18.63 -7.85
C HIS A 256 3.61 17.40 -7.63
N VAL A 257 3.99 16.56 -6.66
CA VAL A 257 3.29 15.30 -6.40
C VAL A 257 2.84 15.22 -4.95
N VAL A 258 1.56 14.92 -4.75
CA VAL A 258 1.01 14.44 -3.47
C VAL A 258 0.72 12.96 -3.61
N GLU A 259 1.36 12.14 -2.77
CA GLU A 259 1.29 10.68 -2.83
C GLU A 259 0.57 10.12 -1.60
N PRO A 260 -0.65 9.59 -1.76
CA PRO A 260 -1.19 8.57 -0.86
C PRO A 260 -0.68 7.16 -1.20
N SER A 261 -0.06 6.48 -0.23
CA SER A 261 0.50 5.13 -0.36
C SER A 261 -0.01 4.21 0.74
N ALA A 262 -0.98 3.34 0.42
CA ALA A 262 -1.62 2.43 1.37
C ALA A 262 -1.15 0.98 1.22
N GLY A 263 -0.95 0.29 2.35
CA GLY A 263 -0.70 -1.16 2.37
C GLY A 263 -1.99 -1.99 2.34
N VAL A 264 -2.18 -2.83 1.33
CA VAL A 264 -3.35 -3.72 1.24
C VAL A 264 -3.37 -4.71 2.41
N ASP A 265 -2.24 -5.35 2.68
CA ASP A 265 -2.11 -6.38 3.70
C ASP A 265 -2.29 -5.81 5.12
N ARG A 266 -1.74 -4.61 5.37
CA ARG A 266 -1.97 -3.87 6.63
C ARG A 266 -3.43 -3.46 6.80
N THR A 267 -4.07 -2.98 5.74
CA THR A 267 -5.51 -2.66 5.75
C THR A 267 -6.35 -3.91 6.04
N MET A 268 -6.00 -5.05 5.45
CA MET A 268 -6.68 -6.32 5.72
C MET A 268 -6.54 -6.75 7.18
N LEU A 269 -5.32 -6.69 7.74
CA LEU A 269 -5.07 -7.01 9.14
C LEU A 269 -5.90 -6.11 10.07
N THR A 270 -5.92 -4.82 9.77
CA THR A 270 -6.67 -3.81 10.54
C THR A 270 -8.16 -4.13 10.56
N LEU A 271 -8.75 -4.42 9.40
CA LEU A 271 -10.17 -4.80 9.33
C LEU A 271 -10.48 -6.08 10.11
N MET A 272 -9.55 -7.06 10.12
CA MET A 272 -9.74 -8.29 10.89
C MET A 272 -9.67 -8.04 12.39
N ILE A 273 -8.74 -7.20 12.85
CA ILE A 273 -8.58 -6.86 14.26
C ILE A 273 -9.74 -6.00 14.74
N ASP A 274 -10.05 -4.92 14.03
CA ASP A 274 -11.06 -3.96 14.48
C ASP A 274 -12.48 -4.56 14.45
N ALA A 275 -12.74 -5.47 13.51
CA ALA A 275 -14.02 -6.18 13.43
C ALA A 275 -14.14 -7.33 14.43
N TYR A 276 -13.08 -7.75 15.11
CA TYR A 276 -13.12 -8.89 16.04
C TYR A 276 -13.92 -8.58 17.30
N HIS A 277 -14.95 -9.37 17.56
CA HIS A 277 -15.78 -9.27 18.75
C HIS A 277 -16.07 -10.65 19.34
N GLU A 278 -16.04 -10.74 20.67
CA GLU A 278 -16.61 -11.85 21.43
C GLU A 278 -17.98 -11.42 21.97
N GLU A 279 -19.00 -12.25 21.75
CA GLU A 279 -20.37 -12.00 22.19
C GLU A 279 -20.91 -13.21 22.95
N GLU A 280 -21.68 -12.98 24.00
CA GLU A 280 -22.46 -14.02 24.67
C GLU A 280 -23.88 -14.06 24.08
N VAL A 281 -24.26 -15.20 23.51
CA VAL A 281 -25.58 -15.42 22.93
C VAL A 281 -26.16 -16.70 23.48
N ARG A 282 -27.30 -16.58 24.18
CA ARG A 282 -28.00 -17.72 24.82
C ARG A 282 -27.12 -18.52 25.81
N GLY A 283 -26.20 -17.84 26.50
CA GLY A 283 -25.28 -18.47 27.46
C GLY A 283 -24.05 -19.12 26.82
N GLU A 284 -23.87 -18.98 25.51
CA GLU A 284 -22.70 -19.47 24.78
C GLU A 284 -21.87 -18.30 24.25
N GLN A 285 -20.55 -18.41 24.40
CA GLN A 285 -19.58 -17.50 23.82
C GLN A 285 -19.44 -17.77 22.32
N ARG A 286 -19.51 -16.73 21.49
CA ARG A 286 -19.22 -16.80 20.06
C ARG A 286 -18.32 -15.65 19.62
N VAL A 287 -17.52 -15.91 18.59
CA VAL A 287 -16.75 -14.88 17.89
C VAL A 287 -17.54 -14.39 16.68
N VAL A 288 -17.60 -13.08 16.48
CA VAL A 288 -18.18 -12.45 15.29
C VAL A 288 -17.23 -11.40 14.73
N LEU A 289 -17.02 -11.44 13.40
CA LEU A 289 -16.34 -10.37 12.68
C LEU A 289 -17.37 -9.37 12.16
N LYS A 290 -17.47 -8.19 12.78
CA LYS A 290 -18.35 -7.08 12.39
C LYS A 290 -17.77 -6.28 11.21
N LEU A 291 -17.41 -6.97 10.13
CA LEU A 291 -16.90 -6.33 8.91
C LEU A 291 -18.00 -5.49 8.26
N ASP A 292 -17.63 -4.34 7.68
CA ASP A 292 -18.56 -3.60 6.83
C ASP A 292 -18.99 -4.45 5.63
N ARG A 293 -20.27 -4.33 5.27
CA ARG A 293 -20.90 -5.10 4.18
C ARG A 293 -20.20 -4.96 2.83
N SER A 294 -19.52 -3.83 2.59
CA SER A 294 -18.79 -3.58 1.34
C SER A 294 -17.54 -4.44 1.20
N VAL A 295 -16.92 -4.81 2.34
CA VAL A 295 -15.67 -5.58 2.38
C VAL A 295 -15.84 -7.03 2.83
N ALA A 296 -17.02 -7.42 3.33
CA ALA A 296 -17.36 -8.79 3.71
C ALA A 296 -16.96 -9.82 2.62
N PRO A 297 -16.17 -10.87 2.95
CA PRO A 297 -15.73 -11.88 1.97
C PRO A 297 -16.90 -12.57 1.30
N ILE A 298 -17.87 -13.01 2.10
CA ILE A 298 -19.17 -13.53 1.71
C ILE A 298 -20.20 -12.50 2.17
N GLN A 299 -21.11 -12.13 1.27
CA GLN A 299 -22.10 -11.09 1.53
C GLN A 299 -23.45 -11.66 1.94
N VAL A 300 -23.79 -12.86 1.44
CA VAL A 300 -25.04 -13.55 1.76
C VAL A 300 -24.76 -15.04 1.95
N ALA A 301 -25.15 -15.58 3.10
CA ALA A 301 -25.17 -17.01 3.36
C ALA A 301 -26.60 -17.54 3.20
N ILE A 302 -26.77 -18.66 2.50
CA ILE A 302 -28.04 -19.33 2.27
C ILE A 302 -28.01 -20.68 2.99
N LEU A 303 -28.80 -20.79 4.05
CA LEU A 303 -28.77 -21.91 4.99
C LEU A 303 -30.14 -22.61 5.02
N PRO A 304 -30.35 -23.74 4.32
CA PRO A 304 -31.60 -24.48 4.42
C PRO A 304 -31.78 -25.05 5.84
N LEU A 305 -33.00 -24.91 6.38
CA LEU A 305 -33.32 -25.38 7.74
C LEU A 305 -33.14 -26.90 7.92
N SER A 306 -33.30 -27.67 6.84
CA SER A 306 -32.99 -29.11 6.84
C SER A 306 -32.57 -29.58 5.45
N ARG A 307 -31.90 -30.72 5.39
CA ARG A 307 -31.46 -31.37 4.15
C ARG A 307 -32.57 -32.03 3.32
N LYS A 308 -33.85 -31.76 3.65
CA LYS A 308 -34.98 -32.31 2.89
C LYS A 308 -35.08 -31.61 1.54
N GLU A 309 -35.29 -32.42 0.50
CA GLU A 309 -35.24 -32.02 -0.90
C GLU A 309 -36.06 -30.77 -1.26
N PRO A 310 -37.28 -30.53 -0.72
CA PRO A 310 -38.00 -29.29 -1.03
C PRO A 310 -37.27 -28.03 -0.54
N LEU A 311 -36.56 -28.11 0.57
CA LEU A 311 -35.86 -26.96 1.17
C LEU A 311 -34.49 -26.74 0.56
N THR A 312 -33.74 -27.81 0.28
CA THR A 312 -32.42 -27.70 -0.36
C THR A 312 -32.54 -27.22 -1.80
N GLN A 313 -33.53 -27.71 -2.57
CA GLN A 313 -33.78 -27.22 -3.92
C GLN A 313 -34.16 -25.73 -3.92
N LEU A 314 -35.04 -25.30 -3.02
CA LEU A 314 -35.43 -23.89 -2.91
C LEU A 314 -34.23 -23.01 -2.51
N ALA A 315 -33.45 -23.44 -1.52
CA ALA A 315 -32.25 -22.71 -1.09
C ALA A 315 -31.23 -22.55 -2.23
N GLN A 316 -30.98 -23.61 -3.02
CA GLN A 316 -30.12 -23.53 -4.20
C GLN A 316 -30.68 -22.60 -5.28
N GLN A 317 -32.00 -22.59 -5.50
CA GLN A 317 -32.64 -21.66 -6.43
C GLN A 317 -32.45 -20.19 -5.99
N VAL A 318 -32.64 -19.90 -4.70
CA VAL A 318 -32.40 -18.57 -4.12
C VAL A 318 -30.94 -18.17 -4.26
N GLU A 319 -30.01 -19.07 -3.94
CA GLU A 319 -28.58 -18.79 -4.09
C GLU A 319 -28.22 -18.49 -5.56
N HIS A 320 -28.72 -19.26 -6.52
CA HIS A 320 -28.52 -19.02 -7.95
C HIS A 320 -29.08 -17.67 -8.43
N GLN A 321 -30.19 -17.22 -7.85
CA GLN A 321 -30.76 -15.89 -8.16
C GLN A 321 -29.91 -14.74 -7.59
N LEU A 322 -29.25 -14.95 -6.44
CA LEU A 322 -28.44 -13.93 -5.77
C LEU A 322 -26.99 -13.87 -6.26
N ARG A 323 -26.44 -14.99 -6.74
CA ARG A 323 -25.04 -15.12 -7.20
C ARG A 323 -24.58 -14.06 -8.22
N PRO A 324 -25.43 -13.57 -9.16
CA PRO A 324 -25.03 -12.49 -10.07
C PRO A 324 -24.82 -11.13 -9.40
N HIS A 325 -25.38 -10.93 -8.21
CA HIS A 325 -25.39 -9.64 -7.50
C HIS A 325 -24.50 -9.63 -6.25
N PHE A 326 -24.28 -10.80 -5.64
CA PHE A 326 -23.57 -10.93 -4.37
C PHE A 326 -22.59 -12.09 -4.39
N ARG A 327 -21.55 -11.99 -3.55
CA ARG A 327 -20.76 -13.18 -3.18
C ARG A 327 -21.58 -14.00 -2.20
N THR A 328 -22.13 -15.11 -2.69
CA THR A 328 -22.99 -16.01 -1.95
C THR A 328 -22.23 -17.23 -1.45
N GLU A 329 -22.70 -17.81 -0.34
CA GLU A 329 -22.29 -19.12 0.16
C GLU A 329 -23.55 -19.93 0.50
N TYR A 330 -23.62 -21.16 0.00
CA TYR A 330 -24.64 -22.12 0.38
C TYR A 330 -24.01 -23.13 1.35
N ASP A 331 -24.66 -23.38 2.48
CA ASP A 331 -24.19 -24.34 3.45
C ASP A 331 -25.38 -25.10 4.06
N ASP A 332 -25.40 -26.42 3.87
CA ASP A 332 -26.39 -27.33 4.44
C ASP A 332 -25.80 -28.26 5.52
N THR A 333 -24.62 -27.94 6.02
CA THR A 333 -24.08 -28.59 7.22
C THR A 333 -24.99 -28.29 8.42
N GLN A 334 -25.48 -29.36 9.06
CA GLN A 334 -26.24 -29.19 10.29
C GLN A 334 -25.27 -28.81 11.40
N SER A 335 -25.56 -27.68 12.07
CA SER A 335 -24.97 -27.30 13.34
C SER A 335 -25.43 -28.25 14.46
#